data_AF-A0A7C7VVY6-F1
#
_entry.id   AF-A0A7C7VVY6-F1
#
_cell.length_a   1.000
_cell.length_b   1.000
_cell.length_c   1.000
_cell.angle_alpha   90.00
_cell.angle_beta   90.00
_cell.angle_gamma   90.00
#
_symmetry.space_group_name_H-M   'P 1'
#
loop_
_entity.id
_entity.type
_entity.pdbx_description
1 polymer ?
#
loop_
_entity_poly.entity_id
_entity_poly.type
_entity_poly.pdbx_seq_one_letter_code
_entity_poly.pdbx_strand_id
1 'polypeptide(L)'
;MELFPSILIGGPPHVGKSVLAYSLTHALRRRGVEHYVLRAYPDGEGDWANEADQRLVRRIRIKGEGTPEWVTRICRDIAARHLPLIVDVGGRPTPDQERVFDHCTHAILLTKDAAHRDTWQTMIVRHGLILLADLHSRLRGTSLVTDDGPVLRGVITGLERGTTAAGPTFDALVERVARLFAYDPAELRRSHLTSAPVENVIDLDRLARTLGVPFTGEKATWQPRHLPPLLDYLPEATPLGLYGRGPNWLYAAVALSARPAPFYQFDVRLGWITPPTLRLGPPLPGAPLQVCPVPRGTHTRLEFAIPRDYLDYDEADGLAVPSVSPHQGVVLSGKLPHWLYAALALTYAPLVPWLAVYQPQWETQAIVVSSRVPDLPPGRLAASPPQARAPK
;
A
#
# COMPACT_ATOMS: atom_id res chain seq x y z
N MET A 1 14.04 -4.75 21.24
CA MET A 1 12.74 -4.69 20.57
C MET A 1 12.66 -5.94 19.71
N GLU A 2 11.87 -6.93 20.12
CA GLU A 2 11.68 -8.13 19.30
C GLU A 2 11.01 -7.70 17.99
N LEU A 3 11.69 -7.92 16.87
CA LEU A 3 11.16 -7.57 15.57
C LEU A 3 10.04 -8.56 15.21
N PHE A 4 8.93 -8.07 14.65
CA PHE A 4 7.85 -8.92 14.13
C PHE A 4 8.38 -10.01 13.18
N PRO A 5 7.69 -11.14 12.96
CA PRO A 5 8.12 -12.11 11.97
C PRO A 5 7.99 -11.55 10.55
N SER A 6 8.96 -11.89 9.70
CA SER A 6 8.95 -11.66 8.26
C SER A 6 9.14 -12.99 7.52
N ILE A 7 8.16 -13.37 6.70
CA ILE A 7 8.11 -14.65 5.98
C ILE A 7 8.40 -14.40 4.50
N LEU A 8 9.49 -14.96 4.00
CA LEU A 8 9.82 -14.98 2.58
C LEU A 8 9.03 -16.07 1.84
N ILE A 9 8.39 -15.75 0.71
CA ILE A 9 7.82 -16.75 -0.21
C ILE A 9 8.82 -16.98 -1.34
N GLY A 10 9.58 -18.08 -1.24
CA GLY A 10 10.65 -18.45 -2.18
C GLY A 10 10.21 -19.53 -3.17
N GLY A 11 10.83 -19.53 -4.35
CA GLY A 11 10.54 -20.53 -5.38
C GLY A 11 10.81 -20.04 -6.81
N PRO A 12 11.02 -20.94 -7.78
CA PRO A 12 11.37 -20.56 -9.14
C PRO A 12 10.23 -19.79 -9.83
N PRO A 13 10.46 -19.25 -11.04
CA PRO A 13 9.39 -18.56 -11.77
C PRO A 13 8.20 -19.48 -12.05
N HIS A 14 7.00 -18.89 -12.12
CA HIS A 14 5.76 -19.56 -12.55
C HIS A 14 5.24 -20.71 -11.67
N VAL A 15 5.65 -20.77 -10.40
CA VAL A 15 5.12 -21.75 -9.42
C VAL A 15 3.92 -21.26 -8.62
N GLY A 16 3.46 -20.03 -8.83
CA GLY A 16 2.27 -19.49 -8.16
C GLY A 16 2.52 -18.68 -6.88
N LYS A 17 3.75 -18.17 -6.65
CA LYS A 17 4.11 -17.37 -5.46
C LYS A 17 3.15 -16.21 -5.18
N SER A 18 2.89 -15.37 -6.19
CA SER A 18 2.01 -14.21 -6.06
C SER A 18 0.55 -14.60 -5.78
N VAL A 19 0.09 -15.73 -6.34
CA VAL A 19 -1.25 -16.30 -6.09
C VAL A 19 -1.34 -16.83 -4.66
N LEU A 20 -0.28 -17.49 -4.18
CA LEU A 20 -0.18 -17.95 -2.80
C LEU A 20 -0.18 -16.77 -1.82
N ALA A 21 0.65 -15.76 -2.06
CA ALA A 21 0.72 -14.55 -1.25
C ALA A 21 -0.64 -13.84 -1.16
N TYR A 22 -1.33 -13.68 -2.30
CA TYR A 22 -2.68 -13.13 -2.36
C TYR A 22 -3.68 -13.99 -1.56
N SER A 23 -3.72 -15.30 -1.82
CA SER A 23 -4.67 -16.21 -1.15
C SER A 23 -4.45 -16.25 0.35
N LEU A 24 -3.19 -16.35 0.80
CA LEU A 24 -2.79 -16.34 2.20
C LEU A 24 -3.21 -15.03 2.87
N THR A 25 -2.98 -13.89 2.23
CA THR A 25 -3.39 -12.57 2.73
C THR A 25 -4.90 -12.48 2.93
N HIS A 26 -5.69 -12.94 1.96
CA HIS A 26 -7.15 -12.98 2.09
C HIS A 26 -7.59 -13.91 3.22
N ALA A 27 -6.99 -15.09 3.33
CA ALA A 27 -7.32 -16.04 4.38
C ALA A 27 -7.00 -15.49 5.78
N LEU A 28 -5.84 -14.86 5.97
CA LEU A 28 -5.41 -14.23 7.22
C LEU A 28 -6.28 -13.03 7.60
N ARG A 29 -6.63 -12.16 6.64
CA ARG A 29 -7.53 -11.02 6.88
C ARG A 29 -8.92 -11.46 7.34
N ARG A 30 -9.47 -12.56 6.79
CA ARG A 30 -10.76 -13.12 7.27
C ARG A 30 -10.68 -13.63 8.72
N ARG A 31 -9.48 -13.89 9.23
CA ARG A 31 -9.23 -14.30 10.62
C ARG A 31 -8.84 -13.12 11.52
N GLY A 32 -8.85 -11.87 11.02
CA GLY A 32 -8.44 -10.69 11.78
C GLY A 32 -6.93 -10.64 12.08
N VAL A 33 -6.10 -11.36 11.32
CA VAL A 33 -4.64 -11.37 11.53
C VAL A 33 -4.02 -10.14 10.86
N GLU A 34 -3.45 -9.25 11.66
CA GLU A 34 -2.75 -8.05 11.18
C GLU A 34 -1.40 -8.38 10.55
N HIS A 35 -1.22 -7.99 9.29
CA HIS A 35 0.01 -8.22 8.53
C HIS A 35 0.09 -7.30 7.31
N TYR A 36 1.27 -7.23 6.72
CA TYR A 36 1.52 -6.51 5.46
C TYR A 36 2.23 -7.39 4.44
N VAL A 37 1.85 -7.26 3.17
CA VAL A 37 2.54 -7.92 2.06
C VAL A 37 3.48 -6.92 1.42
N LEU A 38 4.77 -7.19 1.50
CA LEU A 38 5.80 -6.44 0.82
C LEU A 38 6.19 -7.18 -0.47
N ARG A 39 5.99 -6.53 -1.62
CA ARG A 39 6.48 -7.02 -2.91
C ARG A 39 7.93 -6.56 -3.05
N ALA A 40 8.88 -7.46 -2.82
CA ALA A 40 10.30 -7.11 -2.80
C ALA A 40 10.88 -6.83 -4.19
N TYR A 41 10.15 -7.16 -5.26
CA TYR A 41 10.60 -6.98 -6.64
C TYR A 41 9.50 -6.37 -7.50
N PRO A 42 9.83 -5.37 -8.33
CA PRO A 42 8.90 -4.76 -9.26
C PRO A 42 8.68 -5.67 -10.48
N ASP A 43 8.21 -6.89 -10.27
CA ASP A 43 7.89 -7.83 -11.36
C ASP A 43 6.57 -7.45 -12.08
N GLY A 44 6.01 -6.27 -11.77
CA GLY A 44 4.74 -5.76 -12.29
C GLY A 44 3.52 -6.46 -11.72
N GLU A 45 3.61 -7.02 -10.52
CA GLU A 45 2.56 -7.83 -9.89
C GLU A 45 2.09 -7.19 -8.57
N GLY A 46 0.81 -6.81 -8.54
CA GLY A 46 0.09 -6.44 -7.31
C GLY A 46 -1.25 -7.17 -7.25
N ASP A 47 -2.03 -6.98 -6.19
CA ASP A 47 -3.32 -7.67 -6.00
C ASP A 47 -4.30 -7.41 -7.18
N TRP A 48 -4.20 -6.23 -7.80
CA TRP A 48 -4.92 -5.87 -9.03
C TRP A 48 -4.63 -6.81 -10.22
N ALA A 49 -3.48 -7.48 -10.27
CA ALA A 49 -3.13 -8.43 -11.33
C ALA A 49 -3.85 -9.78 -11.17
N ASN A 50 -4.33 -10.10 -9.97
CA ASN A 50 -5.20 -11.24 -9.69
C ASN A 50 -6.68 -10.88 -9.81
N GLU A 51 -7.04 -9.62 -9.52
CA GLU A 51 -8.43 -9.13 -9.49
C GLU A 51 -8.94 -8.55 -10.83
N ALA A 52 -8.06 -8.18 -11.79
CA ALA A 52 -8.45 -7.55 -13.07
C ALA A 52 -8.47 -8.52 -14.28
N ASP A 53 -9.11 -8.09 -15.38
CA ASP A 53 -9.12 -8.80 -16.68
C ASP A 53 -7.67 -9.13 -17.12
N GLN A 54 -7.38 -10.42 -17.22
CA GLN A 54 -6.05 -10.96 -17.51
C GLN A 54 -5.48 -10.49 -18.86
N ARG A 55 -6.32 -10.09 -19.83
CA ARG A 55 -5.87 -9.47 -21.10
C ARG A 55 -5.41 -8.02 -20.91
N LEU A 56 -5.95 -7.31 -19.93
CA LEU A 56 -5.55 -5.96 -19.56
C LEU A 56 -4.28 -5.95 -18.69
N VAL A 57 -4.17 -6.88 -17.75
CA VAL A 57 -2.99 -7.06 -16.87
C VAL A 57 -1.71 -7.30 -17.68
N ARG A 58 -1.77 -8.13 -18.73
CA ARG A 58 -0.61 -8.39 -19.63
C ARG A 58 -0.15 -7.16 -20.41
N ARG A 59 -1.04 -6.21 -20.68
CA ARG A 59 -0.75 -5.01 -21.51
C ARG A 59 -0.18 -3.83 -20.71
N ILE A 60 -0.39 -3.81 -19.39
CA ILE A 60 0.00 -2.70 -18.50
C ILE A 60 1.27 -3.06 -17.70
N ARG A 61 1.68 -4.32 -17.71
CA ARG A 61 2.84 -4.81 -16.96
C ARG A 61 4.12 -4.10 -17.41
N ILE A 62 4.66 -3.23 -16.56
CA ILE A 62 6.03 -2.73 -16.64
C ILE A 62 6.83 -3.52 -15.61
N LYS A 63 7.84 -4.24 -16.08
CA LYS A 63 8.80 -4.95 -15.22
C LYS A 63 9.85 -3.94 -14.82
N GLY A 64 9.90 -3.55 -13.55
CA GLY A 64 10.93 -2.67 -13.04
C GLY A 64 12.28 -3.38 -13.01
N GLU A 65 13.34 -2.60 -13.17
CA GLU A 65 14.70 -3.06 -12.94
C GLU A 65 14.96 -2.99 -11.44
N GLY A 66 15.25 -4.13 -10.81
CA GLY A 66 15.59 -4.19 -9.39
C GLY A 66 16.99 -3.61 -9.14
N THR A 67 17.11 -2.29 -9.17
CA THR A 67 18.38 -1.58 -8.98
C THR A 67 18.94 -1.80 -7.57
N PRO A 68 20.26 -1.61 -7.35
CA PRO A 68 20.86 -1.75 -6.01
C PRO A 68 20.21 -0.83 -4.96
N GLU A 69 19.78 0.37 -5.37
CA GLU A 69 19.08 1.32 -4.51
C GLU A 69 17.70 0.79 -4.10
N TRP A 70 16.98 0.16 -5.03
CA TRP A 70 15.72 -0.51 -4.72
C TRP A 70 15.91 -1.62 -3.69
N VAL A 71 16.89 -2.51 -3.89
CA VAL A 71 17.20 -3.59 -2.95
C VAL A 71 17.50 -3.03 -1.56
N THR A 72 18.30 -1.97 -1.50
CA THR A 72 18.65 -1.30 -0.24
C THR A 72 17.42 -0.72 0.48
N ARG A 73 16.48 -0.12 -0.26
CA ARG A 73 15.21 0.37 0.31
C ARG A 73 14.34 -0.76 0.84
N ILE A 74 14.24 -1.87 0.11
CA ILE A 74 13.48 -3.04 0.57
C ILE A 74 14.10 -3.64 1.84
N CYS A 75 15.43 -3.76 1.90
CA CYS A 75 16.14 -4.19 3.11
C CYS A 75 15.81 -3.28 4.31
N ARG A 76 15.86 -1.95 4.13
CA ARG A 76 15.47 -0.95 5.14
C ARG A 76 14.03 -1.18 5.61
N ASP A 77 13.06 -1.27 4.69
CA ASP A 77 11.64 -1.41 5.01
C ASP A 77 11.34 -2.71 5.77
N ILE A 78 11.99 -3.82 5.41
CA ILE A 78 11.82 -5.10 6.13
C ILE A 78 12.45 -5.01 7.52
N ALA A 79 13.63 -4.41 7.65
CA ALA A 79 14.30 -4.24 8.93
C ALA A 79 13.49 -3.36 9.90
N ALA A 80 12.82 -2.32 9.40
CA ALA A 80 12.03 -1.36 10.16
C ALA A 80 10.53 -1.72 10.28
N ARG A 81 10.14 -2.95 9.92
CA ARG A 81 8.74 -3.37 9.86
C ARG A 81 7.94 -3.12 11.14
N HIS A 82 6.70 -2.65 10.96
CA HIS A 82 5.76 -2.37 12.04
C HIS A 82 4.67 -3.43 12.20
N LEU A 83 4.64 -4.43 11.33
CA LEU A 83 3.73 -5.57 11.41
C LEU A 83 4.46 -6.84 10.98
N PRO A 84 3.89 -8.01 11.28
CA PRO A 84 4.24 -9.24 10.59
C PRO A 84 4.22 -9.06 9.06
N LEU A 85 5.28 -9.50 8.38
CA LEU A 85 5.44 -9.31 6.94
C LEU A 85 5.37 -10.62 6.17
N ILE A 86 4.70 -10.58 5.03
CA ILE A 86 4.87 -11.55 3.94
C ILE A 86 5.69 -10.85 2.86
N VAL A 87 6.86 -11.41 2.54
CA VAL A 87 7.80 -10.87 1.55
C VAL A 87 7.75 -11.75 0.30
N ASP A 88 7.15 -11.22 -0.77
CA ASP A 88 7.10 -11.91 -2.06
C ASP A 88 8.33 -11.56 -2.89
N VAL A 89 9.16 -12.57 -3.16
CA VAL A 89 10.43 -12.42 -3.86
C VAL A 89 10.36 -12.90 -5.31
N GLY A 90 11.17 -12.32 -6.18
CA GLY A 90 11.28 -12.72 -7.58
C GLY A 90 11.74 -14.17 -7.72
N GLY A 91 11.40 -14.82 -8.84
CA GLY A 91 11.72 -16.23 -9.05
C GLY A 91 13.19 -16.54 -9.39
N ARG A 92 14.01 -15.52 -9.64
CA ARG A 92 15.43 -15.62 -9.99
C ARG A 92 16.21 -14.49 -9.30
N PRO A 93 16.35 -14.54 -7.97
CA PRO A 93 17.10 -13.53 -7.25
C PRO A 93 18.56 -13.53 -7.74
N THR A 94 19.11 -12.36 -8.02
CA THR A 94 20.56 -12.18 -8.21
C THR A 94 21.27 -12.20 -6.84
N PRO A 95 22.60 -12.38 -6.77
CA PRO A 95 23.33 -12.35 -5.50
C PRO A 95 23.12 -11.06 -4.68
N ASP A 96 23.01 -9.89 -5.32
CA ASP A 96 22.70 -8.64 -4.61
C ASP A 96 21.27 -8.65 -4.05
N GLN A 97 20.33 -9.19 -4.80
CA GLN A 97 18.93 -9.30 -4.41
C GLN A 97 18.71 -10.26 -3.23
N GLU A 98 19.56 -11.27 -3.08
CA GLU A 98 19.54 -12.18 -1.93
C GLU A 98 19.77 -11.46 -0.59
N ARG A 99 20.32 -10.24 -0.57
CA ARG A 99 20.43 -9.41 0.65
C ARG A 99 19.07 -9.15 1.32
N VAL A 100 17.97 -9.18 0.57
CA VAL A 100 16.61 -9.08 1.12
C VAL A 100 16.34 -10.22 2.12
N PHE A 101 16.96 -11.38 1.90
CA PHE A 101 16.70 -12.60 2.65
C PHE A 101 17.29 -12.49 4.06
N ASP A 102 18.40 -11.75 4.23
CA ASP A 102 19.04 -11.47 5.52
C ASP A 102 18.14 -10.71 6.50
N HIS A 103 17.10 -10.04 6.00
CA HIS A 103 16.11 -9.33 6.83
C HIS A 103 14.83 -10.13 7.04
N CYS A 104 14.71 -11.29 6.41
CA CYS A 104 13.63 -12.23 6.65
C CYS A 104 13.95 -13.12 7.86
N THR A 105 12.91 -13.66 8.50
CA THR A 105 13.06 -14.57 9.66
C THR A 105 12.66 -16.00 9.31
N HIS A 106 11.69 -16.14 8.42
CA HIS A 106 11.09 -17.41 8.05
C HIS A 106 10.97 -17.52 6.53
N ALA A 107 10.76 -18.74 6.03
CA ALA A 107 10.53 -18.99 4.61
C ALA A 107 9.40 -20.00 4.36
N ILE A 108 8.68 -19.79 3.27
CA ILE A 108 7.81 -20.77 2.62
C ILE A 108 8.43 -21.06 1.26
N LEU A 109 8.81 -22.31 1.02
CA LEU A 109 9.33 -22.74 -0.27
C LEU A 109 8.23 -23.37 -1.11
N LEU A 110 8.15 -22.93 -2.37
CA LEU A 110 7.19 -23.39 -3.36
C LEU A 110 7.96 -23.82 -4.61
N THR A 111 8.10 -25.12 -4.85
CA THR A 111 8.97 -25.64 -5.92
C THR A 111 8.25 -26.69 -6.79
N LYS A 112 8.71 -26.86 -8.03
CA LYS A 112 8.08 -27.75 -9.02
C LYS A 112 8.83 -29.07 -9.23
N ASP A 113 10.05 -29.19 -8.73
CA ASP A 113 10.90 -30.38 -8.83
C ASP A 113 12.03 -30.31 -7.79
N ALA A 114 12.76 -31.41 -7.63
CA ALA A 114 13.82 -31.54 -6.62
C ALA A 114 15.01 -30.60 -6.89
N ALA A 115 15.41 -30.38 -8.14
CA ALA A 115 16.54 -29.52 -8.46
C ALA A 115 16.30 -28.06 -8.03
N HIS A 116 15.10 -27.54 -8.29
CA HIS A 116 14.73 -26.19 -7.83
C HIS A 116 14.57 -26.15 -6.30
N ARG A 117 14.10 -27.24 -5.68
CA ARG A 117 14.03 -27.37 -4.22
C ARG A 117 15.42 -27.23 -3.61
N ASP A 118 16.40 -28.01 -4.07
CA ASP A 118 17.76 -27.99 -3.55
C ASP A 118 18.42 -26.61 -3.70
N THR A 119 18.22 -25.98 -4.86
CA THR A 119 18.71 -24.62 -5.15
C THR A 119 18.15 -23.62 -4.14
N TRP A 120 16.83 -23.57 -3.97
CA TRP A 120 16.20 -22.62 -3.06
C TRP A 120 16.48 -22.94 -1.60
N GLN A 121 16.52 -24.22 -1.23
CA GLN A 121 16.85 -24.64 0.13
C GLN A 121 18.27 -24.23 0.51
N THR A 122 19.23 -24.30 -0.42
CA THR A 122 20.59 -23.78 -0.21
C THR A 122 20.57 -22.28 0.10
N MET A 123 19.77 -21.49 -0.61
CA MET A 123 19.61 -20.06 -0.33
C MET A 123 19.02 -19.83 1.06
N ILE A 124 17.92 -20.52 1.41
CA ILE A 124 17.26 -20.41 2.73
C ILE A 124 18.24 -20.72 3.86
N VAL A 125 19.01 -21.80 3.74
CA VAL A 125 20.02 -22.19 4.75
C VAL A 125 21.13 -21.16 4.86
N ARG A 126 21.66 -20.68 3.72
CA ARG A 126 22.73 -19.68 3.68
C ARG A 126 22.35 -18.38 4.41
N HIS A 127 21.07 -17.99 4.34
CA HIS A 127 20.54 -16.78 4.99
C HIS A 127 19.89 -17.06 6.36
N GLY A 128 20.06 -18.28 6.91
CA GLY A 128 19.59 -18.60 8.27
C GLY A 128 18.07 -18.57 8.47
N LEU A 129 17.29 -18.74 7.40
CA LEU A 129 15.83 -18.63 7.45
C LEU A 129 15.17 -19.89 8.01
N ILE A 130 14.22 -19.71 8.93
CA ILE A 130 13.44 -20.82 9.49
C ILE A 130 12.38 -21.27 8.49
N LEU A 131 12.50 -22.49 7.99
CA LEU A 131 11.58 -23.03 7.00
C LEU A 131 10.24 -23.43 7.65
N LEU A 132 9.16 -22.73 7.29
CA LEU A 132 7.81 -23.03 7.76
C LEU A 132 7.12 -24.09 6.91
N ALA A 133 7.39 -24.07 5.61
CA ALA A 133 6.80 -24.98 4.65
C ALA A 133 7.70 -25.23 3.45
N ASP A 134 7.67 -26.46 2.94
CA ASP A 134 8.35 -26.93 1.75
C ASP A 134 7.33 -27.66 0.86
N LEU A 135 6.75 -26.90 -0.06
CA LEU A 135 5.57 -27.30 -0.82
C LEU A 135 5.93 -27.55 -2.28
N HIS A 136 5.47 -28.70 -2.78
CA HIS A 136 5.54 -29.03 -4.19
C HIS A 136 4.32 -28.44 -4.92
N SER A 137 4.56 -27.45 -5.78
CA SER A 137 3.52 -26.77 -6.57
C SER A 137 3.22 -27.56 -7.84
N ARG A 138 1.95 -27.91 -8.04
CA ARG A 138 1.45 -28.51 -9.29
C ARG A 138 0.24 -27.72 -9.79
N LEU A 139 0.06 -27.64 -11.11
CA LEU A 139 -1.15 -27.00 -11.64
C LEU A 139 -2.40 -27.84 -11.38
N ARG A 140 -2.28 -29.16 -11.55
CA ARG A 140 -3.40 -30.12 -11.47
C ARG A 140 -3.15 -31.19 -10.42
N GLY A 141 -4.22 -31.85 -10.02
CA GLY A 141 -4.24 -32.89 -9.00
C GLY A 141 -4.77 -32.38 -7.66
N THR A 142 -4.65 -33.22 -6.63
CA THR A 142 -5.19 -32.94 -5.30
C THR A 142 -4.09 -32.40 -4.39
N SER A 143 -4.38 -31.30 -3.69
CA SER A 143 -3.53 -30.83 -2.59
C SER A 143 -3.53 -31.87 -1.48
N LEU A 144 -2.35 -32.24 -1.00
CA LEU A 144 -2.16 -33.25 0.05
C LEU A 144 -1.04 -32.82 1.00
N VAL A 145 -1.32 -32.89 2.30
CA VAL A 145 -0.29 -32.76 3.34
C VAL A 145 0.39 -34.12 3.50
N THR A 146 1.72 -34.14 3.36
CA THR A 146 2.54 -35.34 3.57
C THR A 146 3.21 -35.37 4.93
N ASP A 147 3.43 -34.19 5.53
CA ASP A 147 4.05 -34.02 6.85
C ASP A 147 3.58 -32.67 7.42
N ASP A 148 2.98 -32.67 8.60
CA ASP A 148 2.51 -31.47 9.32
C ASP A 148 3.40 -31.08 10.51
N GLY A 149 4.60 -31.69 10.61
CA GLY A 149 5.57 -31.47 11.69
C GLY A 149 6.22 -30.08 11.71
N PRO A 150 7.50 -29.93 12.14
CA PRO A 150 8.13 -28.61 12.25
C PRO A 150 8.22 -27.84 10.93
N VAL A 151 8.29 -28.54 9.80
CA VAL A 151 8.19 -27.99 8.44
C VAL A 151 6.98 -28.63 7.78
N LEU A 152 5.99 -27.83 7.36
CA LEU A 152 4.86 -28.34 6.60
C LEU A 152 5.33 -28.81 5.22
N ARG A 153 5.09 -30.08 4.87
CA ARG A 153 5.40 -30.62 3.55
C ARG A 153 4.15 -31.18 2.89
N GLY A 154 4.09 -31.03 1.57
CA GLY A 154 2.98 -31.55 0.80
C GLY A 154 2.95 -31.05 -0.63
N VAL A 155 1.87 -31.41 -1.31
CA VAL A 155 1.53 -30.90 -2.63
C VAL A 155 0.48 -29.81 -2.47
N ILE A 156 0.70 -28.67 -3.14
CA ILE A 156 -0.31 -27.63 -3.30
C ILE A 156 -0.65 -27.49 -4.78
N THR A 157 -1.95 -27.42 -5.08
CA THR A 157 -2.43 -27.34 -6.47
C THR A 157 -3.27 -26.08 -6.75
N GLY A 158 -3.48 -25.77 -8.03
CA GLY A 158 -4.41 -24.72 -8.45
C GLY A 158 -3.94 -23.28 -8.22
N LEU A 159 -2.63 -23.05 -8.05
CA LEU A 159 -2.05 -21.70 -7.90
C LEU A 159 -1.94 -20.96 -9.26
N GLU A 160 -3.08 -20.79 -9.91
CA GLU A 160 -3.24 -20.08 -11.18
C GLU A 160 -3.78 -18.66 -10.95
N ARG A 161 -3.55 -17.75 -11.90
CA ARG A 161 -4.05 -16.37 -11.76
C ARG A 161 -5.57 -16.35 -11.83
N GLY A 162 -6.19 -15.50 -11.03
CA GLY A 162 -7.65 -15.39 -10.93
C GLY A 162 -8.31 -16.49 -10.10
N THR A 163 -7.53 -17.41 -9.51
CA THR A 163 -8.02 -18.39 -8.55
C THR A 163 -7.60 -18.00 -7.13
N THR A 164 -8.28 -18.57 -6.14
CA THR A 164 -7.86 -18.53 -4.73
C THR A 164 -7.43 -19.93 -4.33
N ALA A 165 -6.25 -20.03 -3.70
CA ALA A 165 -5.76 -21.30 -3.19
C ALA A 165 -6.72 -21.87 -2.13
N ALA A 166 -6.90 -23.18 -2.14
CA ALA A 166 -7.78 -23.90 -1.23
C ALA A 166 -7.31 -25.34 -1.03
N GLY A 167 -7.88 -26.01 -0.03
CA GLY A 167 -7.62 -27.41 0.27
C GLY A 167 -6.64 -27.62 1.42
N PRO A 168 -6.40 -28.88 1.82
CA PRO A 168 -5.81 -29.22 3.11
C PRO A 168 -4.41 -28.64 3.30
N THR A 169 -3.56 -28.66 2.26
CA THR A 169 -2.22 -28.08 2.31
C THR A 169 -2.24 -26.57 2.51
N PHE A 170 -3.18 -25.88 1.85
CA PHE A 170 -3.32 -24.43 2.01
C PHE A 170 -3.89 -24.08 3.39
N ASP A 171 -4.88 -24.81 3.87
CA ASP A 171 -5.47 -24.58 5.20
C ASP A 171 -4.45 -24.81 6.32
N ALA A 172 -3.64 -25.86 6.21
CA ALA A 172 -2.52 -26.13 7.13
C ALA A 172 -1.46 -25.02 7.09
N LEU A 173 -1.17 -24.47 5.91
CA LEU A 173 -0.26 -23.34 5.76
C LEU A 173 -0.83 -22.07 6.42
N VAL A 174 -2.09 -21.74 6.15
CA VAL A 174 -2.78 -20.58 6.75
C VAL A 174 -2.74 -20.69 8.27
N GLU A 175 -3.02 -21.85 8.82
CA GLU A 175 -3.00 -22.09 10.26
C GLU A 175 -1.60 -21.85 10.87
N ARG A 176 -0.54 -22.36 10.21
CA ARG A 176 0.84 -22.15 10.66
C ARG A 176 1.23 -20.67 10.64
N VAL A 177 0.90 -19.97 9.57
CA VAL A 177 1.21 -18.54 9.42
C VAL A 177 0.39 -17.71 10.42
N ALA A 178 -0.89 -18.02 10.61
CA ALA A 178 -1.76 -17.33 11.56
C ALA A 178 -1.22 -17.45 13.00
N ARG A 179 -0.73 -18.62 13.40
CA ARG A 179 -0.09 -18.81 14.72
C ARG A 179 1.18 -17.99 14.88
N LEU A 180 2.03 -17.95 13.85
CA LEU A 180 3.24 -17.13 13.88
C LEU A 180 2.91 -15.62 13.96
N PHE A 181 1.79 -15.22 13.35
CA PHE A 181 1.33 -13.83 13.31
C PHE A 181 0.29 -13.52 14.40
N ALA A 182 0.15 -14.35 15.43
CA ALA A 182 -0.88 -14.25 16.47
C ALA A 182 -0.59 -13.14 17.49
N TYR A 183 -0.43 -11.91 17.01
CA TYR A 183 -0.35 -10.70 17.82
C TYR A 183 -1.75 -10.17 18.10
N ASP A 184 -2.01 -9.69 19.32
CA ASP A 184 -3.27 -9.02 19.65
C ASP A 184 -3.40 -7.71 18.86
N PRO A 185 -4.41 -7.55 17.98
CA PRO A 185 -4.61 -6.32 17.22
C PRO A 185 -4.79 -5.07 18.11
N ALA A 186 -5.35 -5.23 19.31
CA ALA A 186 -5.50 -4.12 20.26
C ALA A 186 -4.16 -3.70 20.85
N GLU A 187 -3.27 -4.66 21.13
CA GLU A 187 -1.91 -4.38 21.61
C GLU A 187 -1.04 -3.77 20.52
N LEU A 188 -1.08 -4.30 19.30
CA LEU A 188 -0.40 -3.73 18.14
C LEU A 188 -0.83 -2.27 17.90
N ARG A 189 -2.15 -2.03 17.86
CA ARG A 189 -2.71 -0.69 17.74
C ARG A 189 -2.21 0.20 18.88
N ARG A 190 -2.25 -0.27 20.13
CA ARG A 190 -1.78 0.52 21.29
C ARG A 190 -0.30 0.86 21.16
N SER A 191 0.54 -0.08 20.74
CA SER A 191 1.97 0.12 20.49
C SER A 191 2.21 1.22 19.46
N HIS A 192 1.52 1.15 18.31
CA HIS A 192 1.61 2.20 17.27
C HIS A 192 1.11 3.56 17.74
N LEU A 193 -0.01 3.61 18.46
CA LEU A 193 -0.53 4.88 18.98
C LEU A 193 0.40 5.47 20.04
N THR A 194 1.04 4.64 20.88
CA THR A 194 1.97 5.09 21.91
C THR A 194 3.30 5.59 21.32
N SER A 195 3.71 5.05 20.17
CA SER A 195 4.92 5.51 19.46
C SER A 195 4.69 6.75 18.59
N ALA A 196 3.48 7.32 18.61
CA ALA A 196 3.18 8.52 17.85
C ALA A 196 4.02 9.71 18.36
N PRO A 197 4.51 10.56 17.45
CA PRO A 197 5.34 11.73 17.81
C PRO A 197 4.52 12.90 18.37
N VAL A 198 3.22 12.72 18.59
CA VAL A 198 2.26 13.75 19.03
C VAL A 198 1.23 13.15 19.97
N GLU A 199 0.71 13.99 20.88
CA GLU A 199 -0.32 13.58 21.85
C GLU A 199 -1.69 13.37 21.18
N ASN A 200 -2.08 14.25 20.27
CA ASN A 200 -3.36 14.16 19.58
C ASN A 200 -3.26 13.18 18.40
N VAL A 201 -3.67 11.94 18.63
CA VAL A 201 -3.73 10.91 17.59
C VAL A 201 -5.17 10.50 17.32
N ILE A 202 -5.58 10.64 16.06
CA ILE A 202 -6.88 10.22 15.56
C ILE A 202 -6.76 8.81 15.00
N ASP A 203 -7.41 7.86 15.68
CA ASP A 203 -7.66 6.53 15.14
C ASP A 203 -8.91 6.58 14.24
N LEU A 204 -8.72 6.48 12.93
CA LEU A 204 -9.78 6.55 11.93
C LEU A 204 -10.89 5.52 12.15
N ASP A 205 -10.59 4.32 12.65
CA ASP A 205 -11.64 3.31 12.88
C ASP A 205 -12.48 3.67 14.12
N ARG A 206 -11.86 4.24 15.16
CA ARG A 206 -12.59 4.75 16.32
C ARG A 206 -13.43 5.96 15.96
N LEU A 207 -12.87 6.88 15.18
CA LEU A 207 -13.58 8.06 14.70
C LEU A 207 -14.75 7.67 13.78
N ALA A 208 -14.54 6.73 12.86
CA ALA A 208 -15.60 6.20 12.00
C ALA A 208 -16.78 5.66 12.82
N ARG A 209 -16.53 4.89 13.88
CA ARG A 209 -17.59 4.40 14.79
C ARG A 209 -18.30 5.54 15.50
N THR A 210 -17.54 6.53 15.99
CA THR A 210 -18.08 7.71 16.68
C THR A 210 -19.00 8.52 15.77
N LEU A 211 -18.64 8.65 14.49
CA LEU A 211 -19.41 9.37 13.47
C LEU A 211 -20.50 8.52 12.79
N GLY A 212 -20.70 7.27 13.21
CA GLY A 212 -21.70 6.38 12.60
C GLY A 212 -21.39 6.00 11.14
N VAL A 213 -20.13 6.02 10.72
CA VAL A 213 -19.71 5.60 9.38
C VAL A 213 -19.92 4.09 9.22
N PRO A 214 -20.56 3.61 8.14
CA PRO A 214 -20.79 2.19 7.93
C PRO A 214 -19.50 1.38 7.80
N PHE A 215 -19.51 0.13 8.27
CA PHE A 215 -18.40 -0.81 8.13
C PHE A 215 -18.78 -1.99 7.21
N THR A 216 -17.84 -2.43 6.39
CA THR A 216 -17.91 -3.72 5.68
C THR A 216 -16.79 -4.61 6.22
N GLY A 217 -17.15 -5.55 7.08
CA GLY A 217 -16.18 -6.26 7.93
C GLY A 217 -15.47 -5.27 8.86
N GLU A 218 -14.14 -5.24 8.83
CA GLU A 218 -13.32 -4.33 9.63
C GLU A 218 -13.08 -2.96 8.97
N LYS A 219 -13.51 -2.76 7.71
CA LYS A 219 -13.20 -1.55 6.94
C LYS A 219 -14.33 -0.53 7.00
N ALA A 220 -14.02 0.70 7.45
CA ALA A 220 -14.91 1.84 7.36
C ALA A 220 -15.16 2.27 5.90
N THR A 221 -16.43 2.51 5.56
CA THR A 221 -16.88 2.95 4.23
C THR A 221 -17.15 4.45 4.25
N TRP A 222 -16.08 5.22 4.08
CA TRP A 222 -16.12 6.67 4.04
C TRP A 222 -16.80 7.21 2.79
N GLN A 223 -17.68 8.21 2.98
CA GLN A 223 -18.35 8.94 1.92
C GLN A 223 -18.07 10.43 2.07
N PRO A 224 -18.16 11.24 0.99
CA PRO A 224 -17.87 12.68 1.03
C PRO A 224 -18.70 13.43 2.08
N ARG A 225 -19.95 13.02 2.28
CA ARG A 225 -20.84 13.56 3.32
C ARG A 225 -20.35 13.38 4.75
N HIS A 226 -19.41 12.47 5.00
CA HIS A 226 -18.81 12.28 6.32
C HIS A 226 -17.66 13.27 6.58
N LEU A 227 -17.23 14.05 5.57
CA LEU A 227 -16.12 14.98 5.74
C LEU A 227 -16.45 16.17 6.65
N PRO A 228 -17.61 16.87 6.53
CA PRO A 228 -17.96 17.96 7.45
C PRO A 228 -17.97 17.55 8.93
N PRO A 229 -18.73 16.53 9.37
CA PRO A 229 -18.74 16.17 10.80
C PRO A 229 -17.39 15.61 11.28
N LEU A 230 -16.57 15.08 10.38
CA LEU A 230 -15.20 14.71 10.71
C LEU A 230 -14.34 15.94 10.97
N LEU A 231 -14.39 16.97 10.12
CA LEU A 231 -13.63 18.20 10.31
C LEU A 231 -14.08 18.96 11.56
N ASP A 232 -15.39 18.99 11.84
CA ASP A 232 -15.95 19.60 13.06
C ASP A 232 -15.47 18.92 14.35
N TYR A 233 -15.10 17.63 14.28
CA TYR A 233 -14.58 16.87 15.42
C TYR A 233 -13.08 17.14 15.68
N LEU A 234 -12.32 17.54 14.64
CA LEU A 234 -10.87 17.63 14.72
C LEU A 234 -10.42 18.94 15.38
N PRO A 235 -9.35 18.90 16.19
CA PRO A 235 -8.77 20.12 16.72
C PRO A 235 -8.07 20.91 15.59
N GLU A 236 -8.42 22.17 15.42
CA GLU A 236 -7.82 23.05 14.42
C GLU A 236 -6.44 23.54 14.84
N ALA A 237 -5.51 23.66 13.89
CA ALA A 237 -4.19 24.28 14.08
C ALA A 237 -3.34 23.67 15.22
N THR A 238 -3.53 22.38 15.52
CA THR A 238 -2.76 21.65 16.54
C THR A 238 -1.96 20.48 15.92
N PRO A 239 -0.83 20.08 16.53
CA PRO A 239 -0.10 18.91 16.08
C PRO A 239 -1.01 17.69 16.10
N LEU A 240 -1.12 16.98 14.98
CA LEU A 240 -2.11 15.92 14.80
C LEU A 240 -1.50 14.69 14.13
N GLY A 241 -1.73 13.52 14.72
CA GLY A 241 -1.38 12.21 14.18
C GLY A 241 -2.63 11.53 13.61
N LEU A 242 -2.52 10.90 12.44
CA LEU A 242 -3.58 10.09 11.84
C LEU A 242 -3.17 8.62 11.75
N TYR A 243 -3.92 7.76 12.42
CA TYR A 243 -3.75 6.31 12.43
C TYR A 243 -4.93 5.61 11.77
N GLY A 244 -4.68 4.50 11.07
CA GLY A 244 -5.71 3.65 10.48
C GLY A 244 -5.80 3.80 8.96
N ARG A 245 -6.87 3.27 8.37
CA ARG A 245 -7.06 3.24 6.91
C ARG A 245 -8.21 4.16 6.49
N GLY A 246 -7.97 4.94 5.46
CA GLY A 246 -8.97 5.83 4.85
C GLY A 246 -8.67 6.13 3.39
N PRO A 247 -9.61 6.72 2.64
CA PRO A 247 -9.34 7.23 1.30
C PRO A 247 -8.40 8.43 1.33
N ASN A 248 -7.65 8.64 0.24
CA ASN A 248 -6.68 9.72 0.08
C ASN A 248 -7.22 11.13 0.40
N TRP A 249 -8.48 11.43 0.08
CA TRP A 249 -9.10 12.73 0.36
C TRP A 249 -9.28 13.00 1.86
N LEU A 250 -9.39 11.96 2.71
CA LEU A 250 -9.37 12.15 4.16
C LEU A 250 -7.98 12.60 4.62
N TYR A 251 -6.92 11.91 4.19
CA TYR A 251 -5.56 12.32 4.55
C TYR A 251 -5.26 13.74 4.10
N ALA A 252 -5.70 14.12 2.89
CA ALA A 252 -5.58 15.49 2.40
C ALA A 252 -6.33 16.50 3.30
N ALA A 253 -7.59 16.24 3.65
CA ALA A 253 -8.39 17.15 4.45
C ALA A 253 -7.92 17.26 5.92
N VAL A 254 -7.58 16.13 6.54
CA VAL A 254 -7.07 16.08 7.93
C VAL A 254 -5.73 16.80 8.03
N ALA A 255 -4.82 16.60 7.07
CA ALA A 255 -3.55 17.33 7.04
C ALA A 255 -3.74 18.85 7.02
N LEU A 256 -4.78 19.33 6.31
CA LEU A 256 -5.12 20.75 6.27
C LEU A 256 -5.67 21.27 7.60
N SER A 257 -6.42 20.45 8.36
CA SER A 257 -6.94 20.86 9.68
C SER A 257 -5.84 21.10 10.71
N ALA A 258 -4.70 20.39 10.61
CA ALA A 258 -3.57 20.57 11.51
C ALA A 258 -2.79 21.88 11.23
N ARG A 259 -2.87 22.43 10.02
CA ARG A 259 -2.07 23.60 9.60
C ARG A 259 -2.37 24.83 10.48
N PRO A 260 -1.35 25.61 10.90
CA PRO A 260 0.08 25.52 10.55
C PRO A 260 0.90 24.55 11.41
N ALA A 261 0.29 23.84 12.35
CA ALA A 261 0.99 22.85 13.16
C ALA A 261 1.34 21.59 12.34
N PRO A 262 2.29 20.76 12.83
CA PRO A 262 2.70 19.54 12.13
C PRO A 262 1.59 18.49 12.02
N PHE A 263 1.53 17.84 10.86
CA PHE A 263 0.70 16.67 10.63
C PHE A 263 1.57 15.42 10.50
N TYR A 264 1.20 14.36 11.21
CA TYR A 264 1.83 13.05 11.13
C TYR A 264 0.80 12.02 10.67
N GLN A 265 1.25 11.05 9.90
CA GLN A 265 0.44 9.89 9.53
C GLN A 265 1.22 8.61 9.76
N PHE A 266 0.52 7.57 10.20
CA PHE A 266 1.11 6.24 10.29
C PHE A 266 1.02 5.53 8.94
N ASP A 267 2.17 5.14 8.40
CA ASP A 267 2.29 4.25 7.26
C ASP A 267 2.88 2.92 7.73
N VAL A 268 2.26 1.79 7.38
CA VAL A 268 2.69 0.47 7.85
C VAL A 268 4.12 0.10 7.44
N ARG A 269 4.64 0.70 6.35
CA ARG A 269 6.02 0.47 5.88
C ARG A 269 7.03 1.40 6.54
N LEU A 270 6.60 2.62 6.87
CA LEU A 270 7.52 3.71 7.24
C LEU A 270 7.36 4.16 8.71
N GLY A 271 6.31 3.70 9.39
CA GLY A 271 5.94 4.15 10.72
C GLY A 271 5.29 5.52 10.68
N TRP A 272 5.55 6.33 11.71
CA TRP A 272 5.06 7.70 11.79
C TRP A 272 5.91 8.63 10.92
N ILE A 273 5.30 9.24 9.92
CA ILE A 273 5.94 10.15 8.97
C ILE A 273 5.18 11.46 8.85
N THR A 274 5.87 12.50 8.41
CA THR A 274 5.27 13.78 8.00
C THR A 274 5.11 13.83 6.49
N PRO A 275 4.16 14.60 5.93
CA PRO A 275 4.16 14.84 4.50
C PRO A 275 5.47 15.53 4.04
N PRO A 276 6.07 15.13 2.91
CA PRO A 276 7.26 15.79 2.37
C PRO A 276 6.98 17.25 1.97
N THR A 277 8.02 18.08 1.93
CA THR A 277 7.88 19.47 1.48
C THR A 277 8.05 19.55 -0.02
N LEU A 278 7.01 19.96 -0.75
CA LEU A 278 7.06 20.15 -2.19
C LEU A 278 7.44 21.59 -2.54
N ARG A 279 8.10 21.78 -3.69
CA ARG A 279 8.49 23.10 -4.21
C ARG A 279 7.64 23.46 -5.42
N LEU A 280 7.18 24.70 -5.49
CA LEU A 280 6.53 25.20 -6.69
C LEU A 280 7.56 25.42 -7.79
N GLY A 281 7.34 24.84 -8.96
CA GLY A 281 8.23 24.94 -10.10
C GLY A 281 7.93 23.86 -11.15
N PRO A 282 8.45 24.01 -12.37
CA PRO A 282 8.32 22.95 -13.38
C PRO A 282 9.09 21.70 -12.91
N PRO A 283 8.46 20.51 -12.92
CA PRO A 283 9.19 19.28 -12.67
C PRO A 283 10.22 19.04 -13.78
N LEU A 284 11.39 18.52 -13.40
CA LEU A 284 12.42 18.15 -14.36
C LEU A 284 11.95 16.99 -15.24
N PRO A 285 12.38 16.94 -16.52
CA PRO A 285 12.23 15.76 -17.34
C PRO A 285 12.83 14.53 -16.63
N GLY A 286 12.04 13.47 -16.45
CA GLY A 286 12.49 12.25 -15.77
C GLY A 286 12.45 12.29 -14.24
N ALA A 287 11.94 13.37 -13.62
CA ALA A 287 11.65 13.39 -12.18
C ALA A 287 10.72 12.22 -11.79
N PRO A 288 10.86 11.65 -10.57
CA PRO A 288 10.10 10.46 -10.16
C PRO A 288 8.61 10.75 -9.99
N LEU A 289 8.24 12.02 -9.83
CA LEU A 289 6.87 12.52 -9.93
C LEU A 289 6.72 13.35 -11.21
N GLN A 290 5.80 12.95 -12.07
CA GLN A 290 5.39 13.71 -13.25
C GLN A 290 3.97 14.22 -13.06
N VAL A 291 3.64 15.34 -13.71
CA VAL A 291 2.34 15.99 -13.61
C VAL A 291 1.95 16.64 -14.93
N CYS A 292 0.72 16.40 -15.36
CA CYS A 292 0.11 17.02 -16.51
C CYS A 292 -1.00 17.97 -16.03
N PRO A 293 -0.82 19.31 -16.11
CA PRO A 293 -1.90 20.25 -15.86
C PRO A 293 -2.90 20.19 -17.01
N VAL A 294 -4.17 19.96 -16.69
CA VAL A 294 -5.28 19.92 -17.64
C VAL A 294 -6.26 21.03 -17.27
N PRO A 295 -6.23 22.17 -17.98
CA PRO A 295 -7.14 23.27 -17.71
C PRO A 295 -8.61 22.85 -17.86
N ARG A 296 -9.47 23.40 -17.00
CA ARG A 296 -10.93 23.33 -17.07
C ARG A 296 -11.46 24.75 -16.85
N GLY A 297 -12.70 25.02 -17.26
CA GLY A 297 -13.26 26.38 -17.19
C GLY A 297 -13.12 27.04 -15.81
N THR A 298 -13.41 26.30 -14.74
CA THR A 298 -13.42 26.81 -13.35
C THR A 298 -12.23 26.38 -12.49
N HIS A 299 -11.39 25.46 -12.98
CA HIS A 299 -10.31 24.86 -12.20
C HIS A 299 -9.22 24.29 -13.11
N THR A 300 -8.06 23.96 -12.54
CA THR A 300 -7.06 23.13 -13.23
C THR A 300 -7.02 21.76 -12.58
N ARG A 301 -7.13 20.70 -13.40
CA ARG A 301 -6.91 19.33 -12.94
C ARG A 301 -5.43 18.99 -13.08
N LEU A 302 -4.79 18.59 -12.00
CA LEU A 302 -3.40 18.14 -12.01
C LEU A 302 -3.39 16.61 -12.03
N GLU A 303 -2.95 16.04 -13.16
CA GLU A 303 -2.83 14.59 -13.33
C GLU A 303 -1.41 14.13 -13.03
N PHE A 304 -1.22 13.53 -11.86
CA PHE A 304 0.05 13.03 -11.38
C PHE A 304 0.27 11.56 -11.78
N ALA A 305 1.51 11.26 -12.13
CA ALA A 305 1.98 9.92 -12.40
C ALA A 305 3.35 9.67 -11.75
N ILE A 306 3.58 8.43 -11.33
CA ILE A 306 4.88 7.93 -10.88
C ILE A 306 5.37 7.00 -12.00
N PRO A 307 6.20 7.47 -12.95
CA PRO A 307 6.50 6.70 -14.16
C PRO A 307 7.20 5.36 -13.90
N ARG A 308 7.90 5.25 -12.78
CA ARG A 308 8.63 4.04 -12.36
C ARG A 308 7.79 3.12 -11.47
N ASP A 309 6.47 3.35 -11.37
CA ASP A 309 5.52 2.68 -10.47
C ASP A 309 5.85 2.75 -8.96
N TYR A 310 6.96 3.40 -8.59
CA TYR A 310 7.39 3.61 -7.23
C TYR A 310 8.11 4.95 -7.06
N LEU A 311 7.82 5.59 -5.93
CA LEU A 311 8.48 6.78 -5.43
C LEU A 311 8.84 6.47 -3.97
N ASP A 312 10.12 6.53 -3.62
CA ASP A 312 10.56 6.38 -2.24
C ASP A 312 10.22 7.66 -1.45
N TYR A 313 9.91 7.49 -0.18
CA TYR A 313 9.57 8.61 0.69
C TYR A 313 10.76 9.55 0.90
N ASP A 314 11.99 9.02 1.01
CA ASP A 314 13.20 9.84 1.23
C ASP A 314 13.57 10.67 -0.01
N GLU A 315 13.06 10.30 -1.19
CA GLU A 315 13.25 11.04 -2.44
C GLU A 315 12.15 12.09 -2.69
N ALA A 316 11.12 12.12 -1.84
CA ALA A 316 9.95 12.96 -2.07
C ALA A 316 10.12 14.40 -1.61
N ASP A 317 11.06 14.66 -0.70
CA ASP A 317 11.32 16.00 -0.20
C ASP A 317 11.96 16.88 -1.29
N GLY A 318 11.46 18.10 -1.41
CA GLY A 318 11.90 19.05 -2.43
C GLY A 318 11.39 18.78 -3.85
N LEU A 319 10.54 17.77 -4.07
CA LEU A 319 9.96 17.51 -5.39
C LEU A 319 9.22 18.74 -5.95
N ALA A 320 9.48 19.03 -7.22
CA ALA A 320 8.87 20.16 -7.91
C ALA A 320 7.46 19.82 -8.41
N VAL A 321 6.51 20.70 -8.15
CA VAL A 321 5.12 20.63 -8.62
C VAL A 321 4.71 21.97 -9.24
N PRO A 322 3.89 21.98 -10.32
CA PRO A 322 3.66 23.18 -11.12
C PRO A 322 2.92 24.26 -10.33
N SER A 323 3.25 25.51 -10.61
CA SER A 323 2.43 26.64 -10.18
C SER A 323 1.03 26.58 -10.81
N VAL A 324 0.04 27.07 -10.07
CA VAL A 324 -1.37 27.13 -10.49
C VAL A 324 -1.89 28.55 -10.39
N SER A 325 -2.97 28.85 -11.12
CA SER A 325 -3.64 30.14 -11.00
C SER A 325 -4.28 30.30 -9.62
N PRO A 326 -4.04 31.40 -8.91
CA PRO A 326 -4.64 31.63 -7.58
C PRO A 326 -6.14 31.98 -7.66
N HIS A 327 -6.68 32.17 -8.87
CA HIS A 327 -8.07 32.57 -9.09
C HIS A 327 -9.00 31.41 -9.46
N GLN A 328 -8.46 30.20 -9.61
CA GLN A 328 -9.21 29.02 -10.04
C GLN A 328 -8.99 27.86 -9.06
N GLY A 329 -9.98 26.97 -8.97
CA GLY A 329 -9.83 25.77 -8.15
C GLY A 329 -8.76 24.82 -8.67
N VAL A 330 -8.38 23.84 -7.85
CA VAL A 330 -7.49 22.75 -8.27
C VAL A 330 -8.10 21.39 -7.92
N VAL A 331 -7.95 20.44 -8.84
CA VAL A 331 -8.32 19.03 -8.63
C VAL A 331 -7.07 18.17 -8.73
N LEU A 332 -6.74 17.46 -7.64
CA LEU A 332 -5.64 16.51 -7.59
C LEU A 332 -6.10 15.13 -8.07
N SER A 333 -5.39 14.53 -9.02
CA SER A 333 -5.72 13.23 -9.61
C SER A 333 -4.45 12.41 -9.82
N GLY A 334 -4.47 11.11 -9.52
CA GLY A 334 -3.33 10.22 -9.75
C GLY A 334 -3.37 8.99 -8.86
N LYS A 335 -2.50 8.01 -9.14
CA LYS A 335 -2.27 6.87 -8.24
C LYS A 335 -1.06 7.18 -7.38
N LEU A 336 -1.29 7.85 -6.25
CA LEU A 336 -0.23 8.32 -5.35
C LEU A 336 -0.44 7.78 -3.92
N PRO A 337 0.63 7.64 -3.13
CA PRO A 337 0.53 7.31 -1.72
C PRO A 337 -0.14 8.44 -0.91
N HIS A 338 -0.72 8.10 0.24
CA HIS A 338 -1.45 9.06 1.07
C HIS A 338 -0.60 10.23 1.56
N TRP A 339 0.66 9.98 1.93
CA TRP A 339 1.59 11.04 2.36
C TRP A 339 1.83 12.08 1.27
N LEU A 340 1.81 11.69 -0.01
CA LEU A 340 1.97 12.62 -1.13
C LEU A 340 0.69 13.43 -1.36
N TYR A 341 -0.49 12.82 -1.15
CA TYR A 341 -1.75 13.57 -1.18
C TYR A 341 -1.84 14.61 -0.06
N ALA A 342 -1.37 14.29 1.14
CA ALA A 342 -1.27 15.24 2.24
C ALA A 342 -0.30 16.40 1.88
N ALA A 343 0.87 16.09 1.32
CA ALA A 343 1.84 17.09 0.88
C ALA A 343 1.28 18.01 -0.21
N LEU A 344 0.68 17.44 -1.25
CA LEU A 344 0.02 18.20 -2.32
C LEU A 344 -1.09 19.10 -1.78
N ALA A 345 -1.87 18.61 -0.82
CA ALA A 345 -2.91 19.42 -0.20
C ALA A 345 -2.33 20.62 0.55
N LEU A 346 -1.34 20.39 1.41
CA LEU A 346 -0.62 21.43 2.16
C LEU A 346 0.05 22.45 1.22
N THR A 347 0.55 22.03 0.06
CA THR A 347 1.15 22.91 -0.94
C THR A 347 0.10 23.76 -1.69
N TYR A 348 -1.00 23.15 -2.15
CA TYR A 348 -1.92 23.84 -3.06
C TYR A 348 -3.09 24.55 -2.38
N ALA A 349 -3.67 24.00 -1.31
CA ALA A 349 -4.81 24.61 -0.63
C ALA A 349 -4.61 26.08 -0.22
N PRO A 350 -3.43 26.54 0.24
CA PRO A 350 -3.20 27.96 0.56
C PRO A 350 -3.30 28.88 -0.66
N LEU A 351 -3.03 28.36 -1.85
CA LEU A 351 -2.84 29.13 -3.08
C LEU A 351 -4.14 29.34 -3.86
N VAL A 352 -5.14 28.49 -3.63
CA VAL A 352 -6.34 28.40 -4.48
C VAL A 352 -7.63 28.66 -3.71
N PRO A 353 -8.71 29.11 -4.36
CA PRO A 353 -10.01 29.32 -3.72
C PRO A 353 -10.60 28.02 -3.17
N TRP A 354 -10.39 26.88 -3.83
CA TRP A 354 -10.81 25.56 -3.36
C TRP A 354 -9.93 24.47 -3.95
N LEU A 355 -9.81 23.37 -3.21
CA LEU A 355 -9.04 22.20 -3.55
C LEU A 355 -9.92 20.95 -3.46
N ALA A 356 -9.84 20.08 -4.45
CA ALA A 356 -10.53 18.79 -4.45
C ALA A 356 -9.60 17.63 -4.83
N VAL A 357 -10.00 16.42 -4.45
CA VAL A 357 -9.32 15.18 -4.78
C VAL A 357 -10.24 14.31 -5.63
N TYR A 358 -9.76 13.90 -6.79
CA TYR A 358 -10.45 12.98 -7.68
C TYR A 358 -10.20 11.53 -7.29
N GLN A 359 -11.24 10.69 -7.33
CA GLN A 359 -11.11 9.24 -7.32
C GLN A 359 -12.01 8.61 -8.40
N PRO A 360 -11.59 7.53 -9.08
CA PRO A 360 -12.34 6.94 -10.18
C PRO A 360 -13.79 6.54 -9.86
N GLN A 361 -14.10 6.16 -8.61
CA GLN A 361 -15.45 5.80 -8.18
C GLN A 361 -16.47 6.96 -8.23
N TRP A 362 -15.99 8.21 -8.39
CA TRP A 362 -16.84 9.38 -8.52
C TRP A 362 -16.96 9.85 -9.98
N GLU A 363 -16.47 9.04 -10.93
CA GLU A 363 -16.58 9.22 -12.37
C GLU A 363 -16.20 10.61 -12.89
N THR A 364 -17.16 11.54 -12.89
CA THR A 364 -17.00 12.90 -13.41
C THR A 364 -16.85 13.94 -12.32
N GLN A 365 -16.71 13.53 -11.05
CA GLN A 365 -16.70 14.40 -9.89
C GLN A 365 -15.44 14.22 -9.04
N ALA A 366 -15.07 15.29 -8.32
CA ALA A 366 -14.00 15.31 -7.34
C ALA A 366 -14.53 15.80 -6.00
N ILE A 367 -13.95 15.30 -4.90
CA ILE A 367 -14.39 15.63 -3.54
C ILE A 367 -13.63 16.85 -3.06
N VAL A 368 -14.34 17.93 -2.72
CA VAL A 368 -13.73 19.13 -2.14
C VAL A 368 -13.19 18.80 -0.75
N VAL A 369 -11.92 19.11 -0.51
CA VAL A 369 -11.22 18.87 0.77
C VAL A 369 -10.90 20.17 1.51
N SER A 370 -10.89 21.30 0.81
CA SER A 370 -10.70 22.64 1.38
C SER A 370 -11.30 23.69 0.47
N SER A 371 -11.91 24.73 1.03
CA SER A 371 -12.55 25.79 0.25
C SER A 371 -12.74 27.08 1.03
N ARG A 372 -12.56 28.19 0.32
CA ARG A 372 -12.95 29.56 0.71
C ARG A 372 -14.20 30.03 -0.05
N VAL A 373 -14.78 29.15 -0.87
CA VAL A 373 -15.99 29.40 -1.65
C VAL A 373 -17.18 28.79 -0.90
N PRO A 374 -18.13 29.61 -0.40
CA PRO A 374 -19.25 29.13 0.41
C PRO A 374 -20.09 28.02 -0.25
N ASP A 375 -20.27 28.10 -1.57
CA ASP A 375 -21.05 27.12 -2.33
C ASP A 375 -20.30 25.81 -2.59
N LEU A 376 -19.04 25.70 -2.22
CA LEU A 376 -18.23 24.49 -2.38
C LEU A 376 -17.58 24.10 -1.04
N PRO A 377 -18.34 23.79 0.02
CA PRO A 377 -17.74 23.39 1.28
C PRO A 377 -17.04 22.02 1.17
N PRO A 378 -16.09 21.71 2.09
CA PRO A 378 -15.53 20.37 2.18
C PRO A 378 -16.61 19.27 2.20
N GLY A 379 -16.38 18.18 1.47
CA GLY A 379 -17.32 17.06 1.33
C GLY A 379 -18.30 17.22 0.16
N ARG A 380 -18.42 18.42 -0.44
CA ARG A 380 -19.18 18.62 -1.67
C ARG A 380 -18.46 18.02 -2.88
N LEU A 381 -19.23 17.61 -3.89
CA LEU A 381 -18.73 17.08 -5.15
C LEU A 381 -18.64 18.21 -6.19
N ALA A 382 -17.45 18.44 -6.72
CA ALA A 382 -17.18 19.38 -7.81
C ALA A 382 -17.08 18.63 -9.15
N ALA A 383 -17.70 19.15 -10.20
CA ALA A 383 -17.62 18.56 -11.54
C ALA A 383 -16.19 18.68 -12.10
N SER A 384 -15.59 17.55 -12.45
CA SER A 384 -14.27 17.42 -13.06
C SER A 384 -14.20 16.15 -13.94
N PRO A 385 -14.86 16.15 -15.12
CA PRO A 385 -14.88 14.98 -15.99
C PRO A 385 -13.45 14.58 -16.41
N PRO A 386 -13.18 13.26 -16.50
CA PRO A 386 -11.90 12.77 -17.00
C PRO A 386 -11.70 13.26 -18.43
N GLN A 387 -10.44 13.48 -18.83
CA GLN A 387 -10.15 13.78 -20.23
C GLN A 387 -10.64 12.61 -21.09
N ALA A 388 -11.41 12.91 -22.14
CA ALA A 388 -11.79 11.89 -23.10
C ALA A 388 -10.51 11.25 -23.63
N ARG A 389 -10.35 9.94 -23.44
CA ARG A 389 -9.23 9.22 -24.06
C ARG A 389 -9.37 9.45 -25.56
N ALA A 390 -8.33 10.00 -26.20
CA ALA A 390 -8.25 9.97 -27.65
C ALA A 390 -8.47 8.52 -28.11
N PRO A 391 -9.31 8.27 -29.13
CA PRO A 391 -9.42 6.92 -29.69
C PRO A 391 -8.01 6.47 -30.08
N LYS A 392 -7.60 5.32 -29.53
CA LYS A 392 -6.31 4.70 -29.81
C LYS A 392 -6.29 4.10 -31.21
#